data_AF-A0A2G9MR63-F1
#
_entry.id   AF-A0A2G9MR63-F1
#
_cell.length_a   1.000
_cell.length_b   1.000
_cell.length_c   1.000
_cell.angle_alpha   90.00
_cell.angle_beta   90.00
_cell.angle_gamma   90.00
#
_symmetry.space_group_name_H-M   'P 1'
#
loop_
_entity.id
_entity.type
_entity.pdbx_description
1 polymer ?
#
loop_
_entity_poly.entity_id
_entity_poly.type
_entity_poly.pdbx_seq_one_letter_code
_entity_poly.pdbx_strand_id
1 'polypeptide(L)'
;MKKFTKDEIEGARTYFKNQGFQEMDVSLGSWKFSYFVVPQSLEPNLNNFVLRLTGESNEGYVLGISDSVEERFRQYAVAHEFIEFTEIGIDSPNRCVRALEEELNLVPKDIKPAYVKMRRDFFRDLISYCSEQPQFYTPNDLAQFKNNLERLEELVK
;
A
#
# COMPACT_ATOMS: atom_id res chain seq x y z
N MET A 1 6.23 11.95 -1.85
CA MET A 1 4.84 11.50 -2.10
C MET A 1 3.84 12.62 -1.83
N LYS A 2 2.68 12.66 -2.51
CA LYS A 2 1.66 13.73 -2.44
C LYS A 2 0.63 13.48 -1.32
N LYS A 3 0.25 14.53 -0.57
CA LYS A 3 -0.99 14.57 0.24
C LYS A 3 -2.18 15.05 -0.62
N PHE A 4 -3.36 14.50 -0.38
CA PHE A 4 -4.58 14.81 -1.12
C PHE A 4 -5.56 15.60 -0.27
N THR A 5 -6.26 16.55 -0.87
CA THR A 5 -7.32 17.29 -0.21
C THR A 5 -8.53 16.40 0.07
N LYS A 6 -9.37 16.81 1.03
CA LYS A 6 -10.63 16.13 1.34
C LYS A 6 -11.51 15.91 0.10
N ASP A 7 -11.62 16.91 -0.78
CA ASP A 7 -12.47 16.83 -1.97
C ASP A 7 -11.93 15.83 -3.00
N GLU A 8 -10.61 15.74 -3.18
CA GLU A 8 -9.98 14.72 -4.01
C GLU A 8 -10.24 13.31 -3.47
N ILE A 9 -10.17 13.14 -2.15
CA ILE A 9 -10.38 11.86 -1.46
C ILE A 9 -11.84 11.40 -1.62
N GLU A 10 -12.80 12.28 -1.33
CA GLU A 10 -14.23 11.96 -1.45
C GLU A 10 -14.66 11.80 -2.92
N GLY A 11 -14.05 12.56 -3.83
CA GLY A 11 -14.22 12.38 -5.27
C GLY A 11 -13.77 10.99 -5.72
N ALA A 12 -12.58 10.54 -5.29
CA ALA A 12 -12.07 9.20 -5.60
C ALA A 12 -12.95 8.10 -5.00
N ARG A 13 -13.39 8.25 -3.74
CA ARG A 13 -14.30 7.30 -3.09
C ARG A 13 -15.61 7.17 -3.87
N THR A 14 -16.20 8.30 -4.26
CA THR A 14 -17.44 8.33 -5.06
C THR A 14 -17.23 7.67 -6.42
N TYR A 15 -16.12 7.97 -7.09
CA TYR A 15 -15.77 7.34 -8.35
C TYR A 15 -15.67 5.81 -8.21
N PHE A 16 -14.95 5.28 -7.23
CA PHE A 16 -14.81 3.83 -7.02
C PHE A 16 -16.17 3.15 -6.76
N LYS A 17 -17.03 3.77 -5.95
CA LYS A 17 -18.39 3.27 -5.73
C LYS A 17 -19.22 3.26 -7.00
N ASN A 18 -19.14 4.32 -7.81
CA ASN A 18 -19.86 4.41 -9.09
C ASN A 18 -19.35 3.42 -10.15
N GLN A 19 -18.07 3.05 -10.11
CA GLN A 19 -17.50 1.98 -10.94
C GLN A 19 -17.90 0.58 -10.46
N GLY A 20 -18.55 0.46 -9.30
CA GLY A 20 -18.94 -0.83 -8.72
C GLY A 20 -17.76 -1.61 -8.14
N PHE A 21 -16.65 -0.94 -7.81
CA PHE A 21 -15.53 -1.58 -7.13
C PHE A 21 -15.95 -2.03 -5.74
N GLN A 22 -15.56 -3.25 -5.36
CA GLN A 22 -15.93 -3.84 -4.09
C GLN A 22 -15.18 -3.14 -2.95
N GLU A 23 -15.92 -2.56 -2.01
CA GLU A 23 -15.38 -2.03 -0.75
C GLU A 23 -15.36 -3.16 0.30
N MET A 24 -14.22 -3.33 0.97
CA MET A 24 -13.98 -4.36 1.97
C MET A 24 -13.67 -3.70 3.30
N ASP A 25 -14.47 -4.02 4.33
CA ASP A 25 -14.18 -3.63 5.71
C ASP A 25 -13.24 -4.65 6.36
N VAL A 26 -12.17 -4.16 6.99
CA VAL A 26 -11.16 -4.99 7.65
C VAL A 26 -11.07 -4.63 9.13
N SER A 27 -10.98 -5.67 9.96
CA SER A 27 -10.46 -5.57 11.32
C SER A 27 -9.21 -6.46 11.41
N LEU A 28 -8.05 -5.83 11.55
CA LEU A 28 -6.76 -6.52 11.56
C LEU A 28 -5.91 -6.02 12.72
N GLY A 29 -5.63 -6.89 13.70
CA GLY A 29 -5.03 -6.47 14.96
C GLY A 29 -5.92 -5.47 15.69
N SER A 30 -5.36 -4.32 16.08
CA SER A 30 -6.11 -3.19 16.67
C SER A 30 -6.70 -2.24 15.63
N TRP A 31 -6.38 -2.40 14.35
CA TRP A 31 -6.75 -1.46 13.31
C TRP A 31 -8.07 -1.84 12.63
N LYS A 32 -8.83 -0.81 12.27
CA LYS A 32 -10.06 -0.90 11.48
C LYS A 32 -9.99 0.09 10.34
N PHE A 33 -10.13 -0.41 9.12
CA PHE A 33 -10.07 0.39 7.91
C PHE A 33 -10.88 -0.29 6.80
N SER A 34 -11.19 0.45 5.74
CA SER A 34 -11.78 -0.10 4.52
C SER A 34 -10.86 0.12 3.33
N TYR A 35 -11.02 -0.71 2.30
CA TYR A 35 -10.31 -0.56 1.03
C TYR A 35 -11.13 -1.05 -0.15
N PHE A 36 -10.80 -0.57 -1.34
CA PHE A 36 -11.43 -1.01 -2.58
C PHE A 36 -10.58 -2.07 -3.30
N VAL A 37 -11.22 -3.11 -3.82
CA VAL A 37 -10.59 -3.99 -4.82
C VAL A 37 -10.78 -3.33 -6.19
N VAL A 38 -9.68 -2.94 -6.83
CA VAL A 38 -9.67 -2.19 -8.09
C VAL A 38 -9.01 -3.00 -9.20
N PRO A 39 -9.37 -2.80 -10.48
CA PRO A 39 -8.82 -3.63 -11.55
C PRO A 39 -7.35 -3.33 -11.82
N GLN A 40 -6.55 -4.37 -12.10
CA GLN A 40 -5.13 -4.25 -12.49
C GLN A 40 -4.91 -3.29 -13.67
N SER A 41 -5.93 -3.10 -14.51
CA SER A 41 -5.89 -2.19 -15.67
C SER A 41 -5.75 -0.71 -15.31
N LEU A 42 -5.95 -0.30 -14.06
CA LEU A 42 -5.70 1.08 -13.64
C LEU A 42 -4.21 1.42 -13.59
N GLU A 43 -3.36 0.44 -13.27
CA GLU A 43 -1.90 0.59 -13.26
C GLU A 43 -1.25 -0.61 -13.96
N PRO A 44 -1.37 -0.73 -15.30
CA PRO A 44 -0.96 -1.92 -16.04
C PRO A 44 0.56 -2.20 -15.96
N ASN A 45 1.37 -1.20 -15.61
CA ASN A 45 2.82 -1.31 -15.54
C ASN A 45 3.34 -1.66 -14.14
N LEU A 46 2.45 -1.76 -13.13
CA LEU A 46 2.81 -2.13 -11.77
C LEU A 46 1.90 -3.27 -11.30
N ASN A 47 2.41 -4.49 -11.40
CA ASN A 47 1.68 -5.68 -10.95
C ASN A 47 1.40 -5.62 -9.46
N ASN A 48 0.22 -6.11 -9.04
CA ASN A 48 -0.13 -6.24 -7.62
C ASN A 48 -0.10 -4.92 -6.86
N PHE A 49 -0.37 -3.80 -7.54
CA PHE A 49 -0.27 -2.49 -6.93
C PHE A 49 -1.24 -2.30 -5.76
N VAL A 50 -0.81 -1.48 -4.82
CA VAL A 50 -1.65 -0.89 -3.78
C VAL A 50 -1.74 0.61 -4.07
N LEU A 51 -2.93 1.16 -3.95
CA LEU A 51 -3.23 2.57 -4.18
C LEU A 51 -3.59 3.24 -2.88
N ARG A 52 -3.13 4.48 -2.76
CA ARG A 52 -3.41 5.39 -1.65
C ARG A 52 -3.84 6.74 -2.19
N LEU A 53 -4.85 7.31 -1.54
CA LEU A 53 -5.02 8.75 -1.41
C LEU A 53 -5.16 9.04 0.08
N THR A 54 -4.34 9.93 0.63
CA THR A 54 -4.40 10.30 2.05
C THR A 54 -4.08 11.77 2.19
N GLY A 55 -4.89 12.45 2.99
CA GLY A 55 -4.71 13.87 3.31
C GLY A 55 -4.09 14.06 4.67
N GLU A 56 -4.30 15.24 5.25
CA GLU A 56 -4.05 15.47 6.66
C GLU A 56 -4.99 14.63 7.55
N SER A 57 -4.68 14.50 8.84
CA SER A 57 -5.41 13.63 9.76
C SER A 57 -6.92 13.87 9.83
N ASN A 58 -7.41 15.07 9.47
CA ASN A 58 -8.82 15.43 9.44
C ASN A 58 -9.48 15.36 8.03
N GLU A 59 -8.70 15.10 6.98
CA GLU A 59 -9.19 15.03 5.59
C GLU A 59 -9.58 13.62 5.17
N GLY A 60 -8.98 12.60 5.80
CA GLY A 60 -9.29 11.20 5.59
C GLY A 60 -8.37 10.50 4.59
N TYR A 61 -8.82 9.35 4.08
CA TYR A 61 -8.07 8.53 3.15
C TYR A 61 -8.97 7.63 2.30
N VAL A 62 -8.46 7.19 1.14
CA VAL A 62 -8.98 6.09 0.33
C VAL A 62 -7.83 5.14 0.03
N LEU A 63 -8.06 3.85 0.25
CA LEU A 63 -7.11 2.78 -0.07
C LEU A 63 -7.70 1.88 -1.16
N GLY A 64 -6.84 1.37 -2.02
CA GLY A 64 -7.20 0.42 -3.06
C GLY A 64 -6.13 -0.65 -3.23
N ILE A 65 -6.52 -1.79 -3.79
CA ILE A 65 -5.58 -2.86 -4.15
C ILE A 65 -6.02 -3.56 -5.42
N SER A 66 -5.05 -3.91 -6.25
CA SER A 66 -5.28 -4.63 -7.50
C SER A 66 -6.01 -5.96 -7.27
N ASP A 67 -7.00 -6.24 -8.11
CA ASP A 67 -7.71 -7.52 -8.17
C ASP A 67 -6.81 -8.70 -8.54
N SER A 68 -5.63 -8.43 -9.14
CA SER A 68 -4.60 -9.44 -9.41
C SER A 68 -3.95 -10.00 -8.15
N VAL A 69 -4.03 -9.29 -7.01
CA VAL A 69 -3.48 -9.76 -5.73
C VAL A 69 -4.36 -10.89 -5.21
N GLU A 70 -3.74 -12.00 -4.81
CA GLU A 70 -4.45 -13.12 -4.19
C GLU A 70 -5.24 -12.64 -2.96
N GLU A 71 -6.52 -13.01 -2.86
CA GLU A 71 -7.45 -12.43 -1.88
C GLU A 71 -6.94 -12.48 -0.43
N ARG A 72 -6.36 -13.61 -0.04
CA ARG A 72 -5.79 -13.82 1.31
C ARG A 72 -4.61 -12.89 1.63
N PHE A 73 -4.01 -12.22 0.66
CA PHE A 73 -2.90 -11.29 0.86
C PHE A 73 -3.36 -9.83 0.96
N ARG A 74 -4.53 -9.51 0.40
CA ARG A 74 -4.94 -8.12 0.13
C ARG A 74 -4.94 -7.24 1.37
N GLN A 75 -5.60 -7.70 2.44
CA GLN A 75 -5.74 -6.93 3.67
C GLN A 75 -4.40 -6.56 4.31
N TYR A 76 -3.38 -7.41 4.19
CA TYR A 76 -2.06 -7.17 4.75
C TYR A 76 -1.29 -6.14 3.92
N ALA A 77 -1.37 -6.24 2.58
CA ALA A 77 -0.70 -5.30 1.69
C ALA A 77 -1.31 -3.89 1.81
N VAL A 78 -2.63 -3.82 2.01
CA VAL A 78 -3.32 -2.55 2.30
C VAL A 78 -3.02 -2.04 3.71
N ALA A 79 -2.87 -2.93 4.71
CA ALA A 79 -2.51 -2.53 6.06
C ALA A 79 -1.16 -1.79 6.09
N HIS A 80 -0.21 -2.17 5.23
CA HIS A 80 1.04 -1.41 5.04
C HIS A 80 0.78 0.07 4.78
N GLU A 81 -0.05 0.34 3.77
CA GLU A 81 -0.41 1.70 3.39
C GLU A 81 -1.13 2.40 4.54
N PHE A 82 -2.15 1.78 5.11
CA PHE A 82 -2.86 2.37 6.24
C PHE A 82 -1.90 2.79 7.36
N ILE A 83 -1.08 1.86 7.86
CA ILE A 83 -0.13 2.09 8.95
C ILE A 83 0.90 3.16 8.60
N GLU A 84 1.51 3.10 7.40
CA GLU A 84 2.59 4.02 7.02
C GLU A 84 2.15 5.49 7.05
N PHE A 85 0.88 5.80 6.74
CA PHE A 85 0.50 7.19 6.49
C PHE A 85 -0.66 7.70 7.33
N THR A 86 -1.49 6.84 7.92
CA THR A 86 -2.51 7.29 8.89
C THR A 86 -1.97 7.23 10.32
N GLU A 87 -1.20 6.18 10.66
CA GLU A 87 -0.69 5.98 12.02
C GLU A 87 0.71 6.58 12.20
N ILE A 88 1.62 6.34 11.25
CA ILE A 88 2.99 6.83 11.33
C ILE A 88 3.13 8.24 10.72
N GLY A 89 2.49 8.47 9.58
CA GLY A 89 2.47 9.76 8.88
C GLY A 89 3.55 9.89 7.79
N ILE A 90 3.17 10.55 6.70
CA ILE A 90 3.98 10.68 5.47
C ILE A 90 5.35 11.36 5.67
N ASP A 91 5.43 12.28 6.63
CA ASP A 91 6.64 13.07 6.90
C ASP A 91 7.58 12.38 7.93
N SER A 92 7.15 11.25 8.51
CA SER A 92 7.92 10.53 9.51
C SER A 92 9.10 9.76 8.89
N PRO A 93 10.29 9.79 9.52
CA PRO A 93 11.43 9.02 9.06
C PRO A 93 11.18 7.51 9.21
N ASN A 94 11.71 6.73 8.26
CA ASN A 94 11.61 5.26 8.23
C ASN A 94 10.17 4.72 8.28
N ARG A 95 9.18 5.52 7.86
CA ARG A 95 7.76 5.14 7.91
C ARG A 95 7.47 3.83 7.18
N CYS A 96 8.10 3.62 6.03
CA CYS A 96 7.84 2.48 5.16
C CYS A 96 8.38 1.17 5.77
N VAL A 97 9.55 1.22 6.41
CA VAL A 97 10.15 0.06 7.10
C VAL A 97 9.34 -0.30 8.34
N ARG A 98 8.96 0.70 9.14
CA ARG A 98 8.15 0.49 10.33
C ARG A 98 6.78 -0.10 9.97
N ALA A 99 6.15 0.38 8.89
CA ALA A 99 4.90 -0.19 8.41
C ALA A 99 5.06 -1.63 7.91
N LEU A 100 6.17 -1.95 7.23
CA LEU A 100 6.48 -3.32 6.82
C LEU A 100 6.62 -4.26 8.03
N GLU A 101 7.28 -3.84 9.10
CA GLU A 101 7.43 -4.66 10.31
C GLU A 101 6.08 -4.97 10.95
N GLU A 102 5.20 -3.98 11.09
CA GLU A 102 3.85 -4.16 11.60
C GLU A 102 2.99 -5.04 10.68
N GLU A 103 3.00 -4.78 9.37
CA GLU A 103 2.37 -5.61 8.34
C GLU A 103 2.77 -7.08 8.51
N LEU A 104 4.07 -7.36 8.54
CA LEU A 104 4.58 -8.72 8.63
C LEU A 104 4.20 -9.40 9.95
N ASN A 105 4.03 -8.66 11.05
CA ASN A 105 3.54 -9.22 12.31
C ASN A 105 2.08 -9.67 12.24
N LEU A 106 1.28 -9.04 11.38
CA LEU A 106 -0.13 -9.38 11.18
C LEU A 106 -0.34 -10.60 10.29
N VAL A 107 0.62 -10.92 9.39
CA VAL A 107 0.47 -12.02 8.44
C VAL A 107 0.53 -13.38 9.15
N PRO A 108 -0.48 -14.26 8.96
CA PRO A 108 -0.49 -15.62 9.48
C PRO A 108 0.71 -16.44 9.03
N LYS A 109 1.24 -17.28 9.92
CA LYS A 109 2.48 -18.03 9.71
C LYS A 109 2.43 -18.96 8.49
N ASP A 110 1.26 -19.53 8.21
CA ASP A 110 1.02 -20.47 7.12
C ASP A 110 1.07 -19.80 5.74
N ILE A 111 0.64 -18.53 5.64
CA ILE A 111 0.67 -17.78 4.37
C ILE A 111 1.90 -16.88 4.22
N LYS A 112 2.59 -16.57 5.32
CA LYS A 112 3.70 -15.61 5.38
C LYS A 112 4.80 -15.84 4.35
N PRO A 113 5.31 -17.07 4.08
CA PRO A 113 6.36 -17.26 3.09
C PRO A 113 5.95 -16.83 1.67
N ALA A 114 4.73 -17.20 1.25
CA ALA A 114 4.21 -16.82 -0.07
C ALA A 114 3.92 -15.31 -0.14
N TYR A 115 3.41 -14.74 0.94
CA TYR A 115 3.16 -13.32 1.07
C TYR A 115 4.44 -12.48 0.96
N VAL A 116 5.48 -12.83 1.73
CA VAL A 116 6.78 -12.14 1.71
C VAL A 116 7.38 -12.17 0.31
N LYS A 117 7.29 -13.31 -0.40
CA LYS A 117 7.73 -13.41 -1.79
C LYS A 117 6.98 -12.42 -2.71
N MET A 118 5.66 -12.36 -2.60
CA MET A 118 4.84 -11.41 -3.37
C MET A 118 5.22 -9.95 -3.07
N ARG A 119 5.38 -9.59 -1.79
CA ARG A 119 5.78 -8.22 -1.41
C ARG A 119 7.18 -7.86 -1.89
N ARG A 120 8.13 -8.79 -1.81
CA ARG A 120 9.49 -8.59 -2.36
C ARG A 120 9.43 -8.26 -3.85
N ASP A 121 8.68 -9.07 -4.60
CA ASP A 121 8.54 -8.89 -6.04
C ASP A 121 7.85 -7.55 -6.37
N PHE A 122 6.80 -7.18 -5.61
CA PHE A 122 6.17 -5.87 -5.73
C PHE A 122 7.15 -4.72 -5.48
N PHE A 123 7.91 -4.72 -4.38
CA PHE A 123 8.83 -3.62 -4.08
C PHE A 123 9.96 -3.50 -5.11
N ARG A 124 10.45 -4.62 -5.65
CA ARG A 124 11.41 -4.61 -6.75
C ARG A 124 10.83 -3.88 -7.96
N ASP A 125 9.61 -4.23 -8.36
CA ASP A 125 8.96 -3.63 -9.53
C ASP A 125 8.54 -2.18 -9.27
N LEU A 126 8.11 -1.85 -8.04
CA LEU A 126 7.77 -0.50 -7.59
C LEU A 126 8.96 0.46 -7.70
N ILE A 127 10.15 0.03 -7.31
CA ILE A 127 11.35 0.88 -7.40
C ILE A 127 11.63 1.28 -8.86
N SER A 128 11.53 0.33 -9.79
CA SER A 128 11.64 0.60 -11.22
C SER A 128 10.56 1.56 -11.70
N TYR A 129 9.30 1.26 -11.41
CA TYR A 129 8.15 2.09 -11.80
C TYR A 129 8.24 3.54 -11.28
N CYS A 130 8.60 3.72 -10.01
CA CYS A 130 8.73 5.05 -9.41
C CYS A 130 9.93 5.83 -9.93
N SER A 131 11.02 5.14 -10.31
CA SER A 131 12.22 5.79 -10.85
C SER A 131 11.98 6.46 -12.21
N GLU A 132 10.97 6.01 -12.95
CA GLU A 132 10.54 6.60 -14.23
C GLU A 132 9.62 7.82 -14.04
N GLN A 133 9.26 8.15 -12.79
CA GLN A 133 8.29 9.20 -12.45
C GLN A 133 8.83 10.21 -11.41
N PRO A 134 9.94 10.92 -11.71
CA PRO A 134 10.62 11.81 -10.77
C PRO A 134 9.77 13.01 -10.31
N GLN A 135 8.68 13.33 -11.02
CA GLN A 135 7.73 14.37 -10.62
C GLN A 135 6.82 13.98 -9.45
N PHE A 136 6.68 12.68 -9.16
CA PHE A 136 5.81 12.17 -8.10
C PHE A 136 6.57 11.57 -6.92
N TYR A 137 7.79 11.06 -7.17
CA TYR A 137 8.60 10.37 -6.18
C TYR A 137 9.94 11.07 -5.97
N THR A 138 10.30 11.24 -4.69
CA THR A 138 11.59 11.83 -4.32
C THR A 138 12.68 10.76 -4.22
N PRO A 139 13.97 11.11 -4.27
CA PRO A 139 15.05 10.17 -3.97
C PRO A 139 14.93 9.52 -2.58
N ASN A 140 14.36 10.24 -1.61
CA ASN A 140 14.10 9.72 -0.27
C ASN A 140 12.99 8.65 -0.27
N ASP A 141 11.95 8.81 -1.08
CA ASP A 141 10.90 7.78 -1.24
C ASP A 141 11.51 6.50 -1.83
N LEU A 142 12.34 6.62 -2.88
CA LEU A 142 13.03 5.48 -3.49
C LEU A 142 13.99 4.78 -2.51
N ALA A 143 14.69 5.53 -1.66
CA ALA A 143 15.56 4.95 -0.63
C ALA A 143 14.77 4.12 0.39
N GLN A 144 13.60 4.59 0.82
CA GLN A 144 12.75 3.83 1.73
C GLN A 144 12.21 2.54 1.09
N PHE A 145 11.83 2.57 -0.19
CA PHE A 145 11.40 1.35 -0.90
C PHE A 145 12.54 0.33 -1.04
N LYS A 146 13.77 0.78 -1.29
CA LYS A 146 14.95 -0.08 -1.33
C LYS A 146 15.21 -0.74 0.01
N ASN A 147 15.11 -0.01 1.12
CA ASN A 147 15.26 -0.59 2.46
C ASN A 147 14.23 -1.70 2.73
N ASN A 148 12.97 -1.51 2.30
CA ASN A 148 11.95 -2.56 2.41
C ASN A 148 12.28 -3.78 1.56
N LEU A 149 12.75 -3.57 0.33
CA LEU A 149 13.18 -4.66 -0.54
C LEU A 149 14.31 -5.46 0.10
N GLU A 150 15.37 -4.79 0.57
CA GLU A 150 16.51 -5.44 1.25
C GLU A 150 16.03 -6.27 2.44
N ARG A 151 15.13 -5.72 3.26
CA ARG A 151 14.56 -6.43 4.41
C ARG A 151 13.75 -7.66 4.01
N LEU A 152 12.96 -7.56 2.94
CA LEU A 152 12.19 -8.68 2.42
C LEU A 152 13.09 -9.75 1.80
N GLU A 153 14.18 -9.37 1.14
CA GLU A 153 15.17 -10.29 0.58
C GLU A 153 15.89 -11.11 1.66
N GLU A 154 16.14 -10.53 2.84
CA GLU A 154 16.66 -11.27 3.99
C GLU A 154 15.71 -12.37 4.48
N LEU A 155 14.39 -12.16 4.37
CA LEU A 155 13.36 -13.07 4.87
C LEU A 155 13.02 -14.21 3.90
N VAL A 156 13.45 -14.12 2.63
CA VAL A 156 13.20 -15.15 1.60
C VAL A 156 14.40 -16.13 1.47
N LYS A 157 15.50 -15.88 2.18
CA LYS A 157 16.67 -16.79 2.23
C LYS A 157 16.38 -18.02 3.07
#